data_AF-A0A540M4J4-F1
#
_entry.id   AF-A0A540M4J4-F1
#
_cell.length_a   1.000
_cell.length_b   1.000
_cell.length_c   1.000
_cell.angle_alpha   90.00
_cell.angle_beta   90.00
_cell.angle_gamma   90.00
#
_symmetry.space_group_name_H-M   'P 1'
#
loop_
_entity.id
_entity.type
_entity.pdbx_description
1 polymer ?
#
loop_
_entity_poly.entity_id
_entity_poly.type
_entity_poly.pdbx_seq_one_letter_code
_entity_poly.pdbx_strand_id
1 'polypeptide(L)'
;MAERALTRVQSLRERLDKTLSTHRNEILALLSRIESKGKGFLQPHQLHAEFEAIPENNRQKLLDGAFGEVLKHTQEAVVLPPWVAFAVRPRPGVWEYIRVNVHALVLEELRVAEYLQFKEELVDGR
;
A
#
# COMPACT_ATOMS: atom_id res chain seq x y z
N MET A 1 -21.29 18.09 -29.95
CA MET A 1 -20.66 16.84 -29.50
C MET A 1 -19.44 17.23 -28.67
N ALA A 2 -19.50 17.08 -27.34
CA ALA A 2 -18.37 17.43 -26.48
C ALA A 2 -17.34 16.30 -26.52
N GLU A 3 -16.15 16.62 -27.02
CA GLU A 3 -14.98 15.76 -27.04
C GLU A 3 -14.63 15.39 -25.58
N ARG A 4 -14.97 14.17 -25.16
CA ARG A 4 -14.51 13.62 -23.89
C ARG A 4 -13.02 13.33 -24.05
N ALA A 5 -12.19 14.34 -23.86
CA ALA A 5 -10.77 14.15 -23.63
C ALA A 5 -10.62 13.16 -22.46
N LEU A 6 -9.98 12.02 -22.70
CA LEU A 6 -9.60 11.10 -21.65
C LEU A 6 -8.60 11.84 -20.77
N THR A 7 -9.08 12.45 -19.69
CA THR A 7 -8.24 13.08 -18.68
C THR A 7 -7.25 12.03 -18.22
N ARG A 8 -5.94 12.32 -18.33
CA ARG A 8 -4.86 11.42 -17.90
C ARG A 8 -5.22 10.83 -16.55
N VAL A 9 -5.40 9.51 -16.49
CA VAL A 9 -5.60 8.79 -15.23
C VAL A 9 -4.28 8.93 -14.47
N GLN A 10 -4.30 9.63 -13.33
CA GLN A 10 -3.12 9.75 -12.47
C GLN A 10 -2.71 8.35 -12.00
N SER A 11 -1.41 8.06 -12.06
CA SER A 11 -0.92 6.76 -11.57
C SER A 11 -1.12 6.66 -10.05
N LEU A 12 -1.22 5.44 -9.53
CA LEU A 12 -1.38 5.21 -8.10
C LEU A 12 -0.26 5.89 -7.30
N ARG A 13 0.98 5.85 -7.78
CA ARG A 13 2.11 6.56 -7.16
C ARG A 13 1.89 8.06 -7.06
N GLU A 14 1.46 8.72 -8.14
CA GLU A 14 1.23 10.18 -8.12
C GLU A 14 0.18 10.57 -7.05
N ARG A 15 -0.86 9.74 -6.90
CA ARG A 15 -1.92 9.93 -5.89
C ARG A 15 -1.41 9.66 -4.47
N LEU A 16 -0.53 8.68 -4.31
CA LEU A 16 0.01 8.28 -3.02
C LEU A 16 1.15 9.17 -2.52
N ASP A 17 2.03 9.69 -3.38
CA ASP A 17 3.11 10.62 -2.98
C ASP A 17 2.55 11.88 -2.32
N LYS A 18 1.44 12.40 -2.86
CA LYS A 18 0.72 13.54 -2.25
C LYS A 18 0.08 13.17 -0.90
N THR A 19 -0.38 11.93 -0.76
CA THR A 19 -0.98 11.46 0.50
C THR A 19 0.07 11.18 1.56
N LEU A 20 1.23 10.64 1.18
CA LEU A 20 2.38 10.38 2.06
C LEU A 20 2.93 11.66 2.69
N SER A 21 2.93 12.77 1.95
CA SER A 21 3.33 14.07 2.50
C SER A 21 2.29 14.68 3.45
N THR A 22 1.00 14.44 3.20
CA THR A 22 -0.11 15.04 3.97
C THR A 22 -0.43 14.27 5.26
N HIS A 23 -0.39 12.93 5.22
CA HIS A 23 -0.78 12.05 6.34
C HIS A 23 0.38 11.14 6.77
N ARG A 24 1.61 11.71 6.77
CA ARG A 24 2.86 10.99 7.01
C ARG A 24 2.85 10.19 8.31
N ASN A 25 2.42 10.80 9.41
CA ASN A 25 2.48 10.21 10.74
C ASN A 25 1.49 9.05 10.89
N GLU A 26 0.29 9.21 10.34
CA GLU A 26 -0.75 8.19 10.36
C GLU A 26 -0.35 6.98 9.50
N ILE A 27 0.24 7.21 8.32
CA ILE A 27 0.74 6.13 7.45
C ILE A 27 1.90 5.41 8.13
N LEU A 28 2.85 6.14 8.73
CA LEU A 28 3.95 5.56 9.48
C LEU A 28 3.44 4.70 10.64
N ALA A 29 2.46 5.18 11.41
CA ALA A 29 1.89 4.42 12.51
C ALA A 29 1.30 3.07 12.06
N LEU A 30 0.61 3.05 10.91
CA LEU A 30 0.09 1.81 10.34
C LEU A 30 1.21 0.89 9.82
N LEU A 31 2.14 1.44 9.04
CA LEU A 31 3.23 0.67 8.45
C LEU A 31 4.17 0.09 9.49
N SER A 32 4.51 0.83 10.54
CA SER A 32 5.31 0.32 11.66
C SER A 32 4.61 -0.81 12.41
N ARG A 33 3.27 -0.74 12.56
CA ARG A 33 2.51 -1.86 13.15
C ARG A 33 2.54 -3.09 12.25
N ILE A 34 2.34 -2.92 10.95
CA ILE A 34 2.46 -3.98 9.95
C ILE A 34 3.87 -4.61 9.99
N GLU A 35 4.91 -3.79 9.98
CA GLU A 35 6.32 -4.23 10.06
C GLU A 35 6.63 -4.97 11.36
N SER A 36 6.07 -4.53 12.49
CA SER A 36 6.26 -5.17 13.80
C SER A 36 5.71 -6.60 13.89
N LYS A 37 4.85 -7.02 12.96
CA LYS A 37 4.42 -8.43 12.84
C LYS A 37 5.54 -9.33 12.32
N GLY A 38 6.61 -8.73 11.81
CA GLY A 38 7.77 -9.41 11.27
C GLY A 38 7.58 -9.80 9.81
N LYS A 39 8.58 -10.53 9.30
CA LYS A 39 8.61 -11.02 7.93
C LYS A 39 7.44 -11.98 7.69
N GLY A 40 6.58 -11.69 6.72
CA GLY A 40 5.44 -12.57 6.42
C GLY A 40 4.46 -12.04 5.36
N PHE A 41 3.47 -12.89 5.07
CA PHE A 41 2.30 -12.53 4.26
C PHE A 41 1.18 -12.01 5.15
N LEU A 42 0.53 -10.94 4.71
CA LEU A 42 -0.66 -10.39 5.32
C LEU A 42 -1.82 -10.45 4.34
N GLN A 43 -2.86 -11.17 4.74
CA GLN A 43 -4.13 -11.20 4.03
C GLN A 43 -4.96 -9.94 4.31
N PRO A 44 -5.97 -9.61 3.48
CA PRO A 44 -6.77 -8.40 3.63
C PRO A 44 -7.42 -8.27 5.01
N HIS A 45 -7.91 -9.38 5.57
CA HIS A 45 -8.53 -9.36 6.90
C HIS A 45 -7.51 -9.04 8.01
N GLN A 46 -6.25 -9.45 7.87
CA GLN A 46 -5.18 -9.12 8.81
C GLN A 46 -4.80 -7.65 8.68
N LEU A 47 -4.66 -7.14 7.45
CA LEU A 47 -4.44 -5.70 7.21
C LEU A 47 -5.56 -4.85 7.79
N HIS A 48 -6.82 -5.27 7.60
CA HIS A 48 -7.97 -4.59 8.17
C HIS A 48 -7.94 -4.63 9.71
N ALA A 49 -7.54 -5.74 10.33
CA ALA A 49 -7.38 -5.80 11.78
C ALA A 49 -6.29 -4.84 12.28
N GLU A 50 -5.17 -4.72 11.56
CA GLU A 50 -4.12 -3.77 11.89
C GLU A 50 -4.55 -2.31 11.69
N PHE A 51 -5.41 -2.06 10.70
CA PHE A 51 -6.02 -0.77 10.48
C PHE A 51 -6.99 -0.40 11.61
N GLU A 52 -7.89 -1.31 12.01
CA GLU A 52 -8.86 -1.11 13.08
C GLU A 52 -8.22 -0.89 14.46
N ALA A 53 -7.03 -1.45 14.68
CA ALA A 53 -6.28 -1.26 15.91
C ALA A 53 -5.68 0.16 16.08
N ILE A 54 -5.76 1.00 15.05
CA ILE A 54 -5.29 2.39 15.10
C ILE A 54 -6.39 3.28 15.73
N PRO A 55 -6.03 4.33 16.50
CA PRO A 55 -6.97 5.32 16.98
C PRO A 55 -7.89 5.88 15.88
N GLU A 56 -9.18 6.03 16.18
CA GLU A 56 -10.22 6.41 15.22
C GLU A 56 -9.93 7.73 14.49
N ASN A 57 -9.39 8.71 15.21
CA ASN A 57 -8.97 10.00 14.64
C ASN A 57 -7.89 9.84 13.54
N ASN A 58 -7.00 8.86 13.66
CA ASN A 58 -5.98 8.57 12.66
C ASN A 58 -6.55 7.72 11.53
N ARG A 59 -7.47 6.78 11.82
CA ARG A 59 -8.18 5.98 10.82
C ARG A 59 -8.94 6.87 9.84
N GLN A 60 -9.68 7.87 10.34
CA GLN A 60 -10.47 8.75 9.49
C GLN A 60 -9.59 9.53 8.50
N LYS A 61 -8.46 10.07 8.95
CA LYS A 61 -7.49 10.77 8.10
C LYS A 61 -6.87 9.87 7.02
N LEU A 62 -6.65 8.60 7.33
CA LEU A 62 -6.15 7.62 6.37
C LEU A 62 -7.20 7.28 5.31
N LEU A 63 -8.48 7.19 5.70
CA LEU A 63 -9.60 6.94 4.78
C LEU A 63 -9.87 8.13 3.86
N ASP A 64 -9.65 9.35 4.35
CA ASP A 64 -9.86 10.57 3.56
C ASP A 64 -8.80 10.76 2.45
N GLY A 65 -7.69 10.00 2.50
CA GLY A 65 -6.59 10.06 1.54
C GLY A 65 -6.57 8.90 0.51
N ALA A 66 -5.70 9.00 -0.50
CA ALA A 66 -5.54 7.93 -1.50
C ALA A 66 -5.01 6.61 -0.90
N PHE A 67 -4.40 6.68 0.28
CA PHE A 67 -3.94 5.51 1.02
C PHE A 67 -5.11 4.66 1.53
N GLY A 68 -6.28 5.26 1.82
CA GLY A 68 -7.49 4.53 2.16
C GLY A 68 -7.98 3.64 1.03
N GLU A 69 -7.87 4.10 -0.22
CA GLU A 69 -8.19 3.26 -1.39
C GLU A 69 -7.23 2.09 -1.53
N VAL A 70 -5.92 2.31 -1.29
CA VAL A 70 -4.94 1.23 -1.27
C VAL A 70 -5.35 0.18 -0.27
N LEU A 71 -5.60 0.56 0.99
CA LEU A 71 -5.97 -0.38 2.04
C LEU A 71 -7.25 -1.15 1.71
N LYS A 72 -8.26 -0.45 1.17
CA LYS A 72 -9.54 -1.05 0.79
C LYS A 72 -9.42 -2.05 -0.37
N HIS A 73 -8.55 -1.77 -1.34
CA HIS A 73 -8.41 -2.57 -2.56
C HIS A 73 -7.22 -3.53 -2.53
N THR A 74 -6.41 -3.51 -1.48
CA THR A 74 -5.29 -4.45 -1.29
C THR A 74 -5.82 -5.87 -1.15
N GLN A 75 -5.30 -6.77 -1.99
CA GLN A 75 -5.61 -8.20 -1.95
C GLN A 75 -4.62 -8.99 -1.11
N GLU A 76 -3.38 -8.50 -1.01
CA GLU A 76 -2.35 -9.07 -0.15
C GLU A 76 -1.26 -8.02 0.10
N ALA A 77 -0.62 -8.11 1.26
CA ALA A 77 0.62 -7.40 1.53
C ALA A 77 1.72 -8.39 1.94
N VAL A 78 2.95 -8.03 1.62
CA VAL A 78 4.15 -8.80 1.91
C VAL A 78 5.06 -7.92 2.72
N VAL A 79 5.50 -8.42 3.86
CA VAL A 79 6.38 -7.70 4.78
C VAL A 79 7.76 -8.32 4.68
N LEU A 80 8.73 -7.57 4.18
CA LEU A 80 10.15 -7.90 4.20
C LEU A 80 10.89 -6.65 4.69
N PRO A 81 11.11 -6.51 6.01
CA PRO A 81 11.62 -5.27 6.60
C PRO A 81 12.92 -4.80 5.92
N PRO A 82 13.07 -3.50 5.58
CA PRO A 82 12.18 -2.38 5.94
C PRO A 82 11.07 -2.10 4.92
N TRP A 83 10.79 -3.04 4.01
CA TRP A 83 9.83 -2.88 2.92
C TRP A 83 8.51 -3.59 3.19
N VAL A 84 7.42 -2.91 2.85
CA VAL A 84 6.07 -3.49 2.79
C VAL A 84 5.56 -3.35 1.37
N ALA A 85 5.36 -4.47 0.68
CA ALA A 85 4.79 -4.51 -0.66
C ALA A 85 3.29 -4.79 -0.61
N PHE A 86 2.52 -4.13 -1.46
CA PHE A 86 1.07 -4.25 -1.57
C PHE A 86 0.69 -4.66 -2.99
N ALA A 87 -0.17 -5.67 -3.11
CA ALA A 87 -0.86 -5.97 -4.36
C ALA A 87 -2.27 -5.37 -4.29
N VAL A 88 -2.48 -4.29 -5.03
CA VAL A 88 -3.72 -3.53 -5.04
C VAL A 88 -4.52 -3.92 -6.28
N ARG A 89 -5.82 -4.17 -6.08
CA ARG A 89 -6.75 -4.50 -7.18
C ARG A 89 -7.90 -3.49 -7.21
N PRO A 90 -7.69 -2.30 -7.82
CA PRO A 90 -8.72 -1.26 -7.85
C PRO A 90 -9.98 -1.69 -8.61
N ARG A 91 -9.81 -2.51 -9.67
CA ARG A 91 -10.90 -3.00 -10.52
C ARG A 91 -10.67 -4.46 -10.94
N PRO A 92 -11.72 -5.21 -11.31
CA PRO A 92 -11.56 -6.54 -11.88
C PRO A 92 -10.62 -6.51 -13.10
N GLY A 93 -9.57 -7.33 -13.06
CA GLY A 93 -8.57 -7.43 -14.14
C GLY A 93 -7.47 -6.36 -14.13
N VAL A 94 -7.51 -5.40 -13.21
CA VAL A 94 -6.49 -4.35 -13.07
C VAL A 94 -5.74 -4.55 -11.75
N TRP A 95 -4.42 -4.68 -11.85
CA TRP A 95 -3.52 -4.86 -10.72
C TRP A 95 -2.44 -3.79 -10.72
N GLU A 96 -2.15 -3.28 -9.54
CA GLU A 96 -1.09 -2.32 -9.28
C GLU A 96 -0.28 -2.83 -8.11
N TYR A 97 1.04 -2.81 -8.25
CA TYR A 97 1.97 -3.31 -7.24
C TYR A 97 2.83 -2.15 -6.78
N ILE A 98 2.91 -1.97 -5.47
CA ILE A 98 3.71 -0.93 -4.87
C ILE A 98 4.50 -1.51 -3.71
N ARG A 99 5.64 -0.93 -3.39
CA ARG A 99 6.30 -1.13 -2.10
C ARG A 99 6.56 0.19 -1.42
N VAL A 100 6.52 0.16 -0.10
CA VAL A 100 6.78 1.31 0.75
C VAL A 100 7.89 0.96 1.72
N ASN A 101 8.92 1.81 1.77
CA ASN A 101 9.95 1.74 2.80
C ASN A 101 9.40 2.35 4.08
N VAL A 102 9.33 1.60 5.17
CA VAL A 102 8.74 2.10 6.42
C VAL A 102 9.60 3.19 7.05
N HIS A 103 10.93 3.05 7.00
CA HIS A 103 11.85 4.00 7.63
C HIS A 103 11.98 5.31 6.84
N ALA A 104 12.10 5.21 5.52
CA ALA A 104 12.27 6.38 4.64
C ALA A 104 10.92 6.98 4.19
N LEU A 105 9.81 6.24 4.33
CA LEU A 105 8.49 6.57 3.78
C LEU A 105 8.52 6.89 2.28
N VAL A 106 9.33 6.12 1.55
CA VAL A 106 9.45 6.19 0.09
C VAL A 106 8.59 5.12 -0.54
N LEU A 107 7.80 5.51 -1.53
CA LEU A 107 6.95 4.61 -2.31
C LEU A 107 7.54 4.37 -3.70
N GLU A 108 7.52 3.12 -4.10
CA GLU A 108 7.97 2.67 -5.41
C GLU A 108 6.89 1.82 -6.06
N GLU A 109 6.58 2.10 -7.33
CA GLU A 109 5.78 1.20 -8.16
C GLU A 109 6.64 0.00 -8.56
N LEU A 110 6.04 -1.18 -8.50
CA LEU A 110 6.66 -2.43 -8.89
C LEU A 110 6.01 -2.97 -10.15
N ARG A 111 6.82 -3.58 -11.00
CA ARG A 111 6.35 -4.49 -12.04
C ARG A 111 5.94 -5.80 -11.40
N VAL A 112 5.08 -6.56 -12.12
CA VAL A 112 4.61 -7.87 -11.67
C VAL A 112 5.78 -8.79 -11.31
N ALA A 113 6.82 -8.84 -12.14
CA ALA A 113 8.00 -9.67 -11.90
C ALA A 113 8.75 -9.28 -10.62
N GLU A 114 8.87 -7.98 -10.33
CA GLU A 114 9.55 -7.49 -9.13
C GLU A 114 8.74 -7.81 -7.87
N TYR A 115 7.41 -7.74 -7.95
CA TYR A 115 6.53 -8.15 -6.86
C TYR A 115 6.60 -9.67 -6.60
N LEU A 116 6.65 -10.49 -7.66
CA LEU A 116 6.80 -11.94 -7.51
C LEU A 116 8.15 -12.31 -6.92
N GLN A 117 9.23 -11.67 -7.37
CA GLN A 117 10.56 -11.85 -6.77
C GLN A 117 10.55 -11.50 -5.27
N PHE A 118 9.87 -10.41 -4.88
CA PHE A 118 9.72 -10.04 -3.48
C PHE A 118 8.98 -11.11 -2.65
N LYS A 119 8.03 -11.84 -3.26
CA LYS A 119 7.36 -12.99 -2.65
C LYS A 119 8.28 -14.20 -2.52
N GLU A 120 9.13 -14.44 -3.51
CA GLU A 120 10.13 -15.52 -3.51
C GLU A 120 11.19 -15.28 -2.42
N GLU A 121 11.73 -14.06 -2.32
CA GLU A 121 12.66 -13.65 -1.25
C GLU A 121 12.07 -13.84 0.15
N LEU A 122 10.74 -13.73 0.28
CA LEU A 122 10.06 -14.01 1.53
C LEU A 122 10.29 -15.47 1.99
N VAL A 123 10.19 -16.42 1.06
CA VAL A 123 10.28 -17.85 1.32
C VAL A 123 11.73 -18.33 1.31
N ASP A 124 12.51 -17.91 0.32
CA ASP A 124 13.86 -18.40 0.07
C ASP A 124 14.91 -17.75 1.00
N GLY A 125 14.58 -16.59 1.58
CA GLY A 125 15.44 -15.90 2.54
C GLY A 125 16.77 -15.37 1.95
N ARG A 126 16.84 -15.25 0.63
CA ARG A 126 17.93 -14.57 -0.08
C ARG A 126 17.61 -13.10 -0.29
#